data_AF-A0A9Q3B7Z8-F1
#
_entry.id   AF-A0A9Q3B7Z8-F1
#
_cell.length_a   1.000
_cell.length_b   1.000
_cell.length_c   1.000
_cell.angle_alpha   90.00
_cell.angle_beta   90.00
_cell.angle_gamma   90.00
#
_symmetry.space_group_name_H-M   'P 1'
#
loop_
_entity.id
_entity.type
_entity.pdbx_description
1 polymer ?
#
loop_
_entity_poly.entity_id
_entity_poly.type
_entity_poly.pdbx_seq_one_letter_code
_entity_poly.pdbx_strand_id
1 'polypeptide(L)'
;MGQLTQAVAPRETSRAPGFKTPSMKAPDSLDGTKDSKLRGFIQSCQLIFHNNPENLLSDRKKVLYSTLFLAGRAGKRIEPYLSNISNEDPSYLLNNWQLFETQSFTPFGDPNEVRKAEQELENLRIKESGQISLYIAELRSLMSIIGDYGERAYIHVYRRGFASRLLDQLASHLGNFNSLQELMDITF
;
A
#
# COMPACT_ATOMS: atom_id res chain seq x y z
N MET A 1 59.65 -0.79 -26.36
CA MET A 1 58.73 -1.80 -26.92
C MET A 1 58.50 -2.86 -25.85
N GLY A 2 57.39 -3.02 -25.14
CA GLY A 2 56.13 -2.29 -24.95
C GLY A 2 55.49 -2.96 -23.71
N GLN A 3 54.97 -2.18 -22.76
CA GLN A 3 54.31 -2.74 -21.57
C GLN A 3 52.90 -3.20 -21.95
N LEU A 4 52.57 -4.47 -21.67
CA LEU A 4 51.22 -5.02 -21.83
C LEU A 4 50.38 -4.67 -20.61
N THR A 5 49.46 -3.73 -20.79
CA THR A 5 48.38 -3.42 -19.85
C THR A 5 47.33 -4.53 -19.90
N GLN A 6 47.15 -5.28 -18.81
CA GLN A 6 46.08 -6.27 -18.71
C GLN A 6 44.77 -5.57 -18.29
N ALA A 7 43.78 -5.59 -19.18
CA ALA A 7 42.45 -5.06 -18.90
C ALA A 7 41.69 -5.99 -17.92
N VAL A 8 41.22 -5.43 -16.81
CA VAL A 8 40.32 -6.11 -15.87
C VAL A 8 38.89 -6.03 -16.43
N ALA A 9 38.29 -7.16 -16.76
CA ALA A 9 36.89 -7.24 -17.17
C ALA A 9 35.95 -6.88 -15.99
N PRO A 10 34.78 -6.24 -16.24
CA PRO A 10 33.83 -5.96 -15.17
C PRO A 10 33.30 -7.27 -14.60
N ARG A 11 33.35 -7.42 -13.27
CA ARG A 11 32.65 -8.52 -12.57
C ARG A 11 31.16 -8.34 -12.78
N GLU A 12 30.54 -9.26 -13.51
CA GLU A 12 29.09 -9.44 -13.47
C GLU A 12 28.69 -9.73 -12.02
N THR A 13 28.06 -8.76 -11.37
CA THR A 13 27.38 -8.98 -10.10
C THR A 13 26.19 -9.88 -10.40
N SER A 14 26.38 -11.19 -10.24
CA SER A 14 25.28 -12.16 -10.21
C SER A 14 24.29 -11.71 -9.14
N ARG A 15 23.17 -11.15 -9.61
CA ARG A 15 22.09 -10.67 -8.77
C ARG A 15 21.49 -11.92 -8.12
N ALA A 16 21.64 -12.07 -6.81
CA ALA A 16 21.04 -13.17 -6.07
C ALA A 16 19.57 -13.34 -6.50
N PRO A 17 19.09 -14.58 -6.72
CA PRO A 17 17.70 -14.77 -7.12
C PRO A 17 16.81 -14.12 -6.08
N GLY A 18 15.93 -13.22 -6.54
CA GLY A 18 14.99 -12.53 -5.66
C GLY A 18 14.16 -13.54 -4.86
N PHE A 19 13.71 -13.14 -3.68
CA PHE A 19 12.84 -13.97 -2.84
C PHE A 19 11.61 -14.41 -3.63
N LYS A 20 11.40 -15.72 -3.75
CA LYS A 20 10.22 -16.34 -4.38
C LYS A 20 9.68 -17.46 -3.49
N THR A 21 8.42 -17.32 -3.10
CA THR A 21 7.64 -18.37 -2.46
C THR A 21 7.12 -19.32 -3.54
N PRO A 22 7.41 -20.64 -3.48
CA PRO A 22 7.03 -21.59 -4.53
C PRO A 22 5.52 -21.77 -4.73
N SER A 23 4.71 -21.52 -3.69
CA SER A 23 3.25 -21.63 -3.74
C SER A 23 2.61 -20.48 -2.96
N MET A 24 2.34 -19.38 -3.67
CA MET A 24 1.59 -18.25 -3.15
C MET A 24 0.11 -18.61 -3.04
N LYS A 25 -0.54 -18.29 -1.91
CA LYS A 25 -2.01 -18.38 -1.80
C LYS A 25 -2.63 -17.45 -2.85
N ALA A 26 -3.60 -17.95 -3.61
CA ALA A 26 -4.37 -17.14 -4.54
C ALA A 26 -5.21 -16.07 -3.78
N PRO A 27 -5.54 -14.94 -4.42
CA PRO A 27 -6.43 -13.94 -3.84
C PRO A 27 -7.81 -14.54 -3.55
N ASP A 28 -8.44 -14.12 -2.46
CA ASP A 28 -9.84 -14.42 -2.24
C ASP A 28 -10.70 -13.66 -3.27
N SER A 29 -11.84 -14.24 -3.66
CA SER A 29 -12.69 -13.61 -4.67
C SER A 29 -13.32 -12.30 -4.19
N LEU A 30 -13.31 -11.29 -5.06
CA LEU A 30 -13.89 -9.97 -4.83
C LEU A 30 -15.22 -9.84 -5.58
N ASP A 31 -16.33 -9.82 -4.85
CA ASP A 31 -17.68 -9.71 -5.43
C ASP A 31 -18.15 -8.26 -5.65
N GLY A 32 -17.48 -7.28 -5.03
CA GLY A 32 -17.88 -5.87 -5.05
C GLY A 32 -19.08 -5.54 -4.16
N THR A 33 -19.35 -6.34 -3.11
CA THR A 33 -20.41 -6.07 -2.12
C THR A 33 -19.92 -5.39 -0.85
N LYS A 34 -18.66 -5.62 -0.46
CA LYS A 34 -18.02 -5.06 0.74
C LYS A 34 -16.71 -4.40 0.39
N ASP A 35 -16.65 -3.10 0.61
CA ASP A 35 -15.49 -2.24 0.35
C ASP A 35 -14.27 -2.68 1.17
N SER A 36 -14.47 -3.10 2.42
CA SER A 36 -13.42 -3.62 3.30
C SER A 36 -12.62 -4.82 2.76
N LYS A 37 -13.16 -5.57 1.77
CA LYS A 37 -12.43 -6.68 1.13
C LYS A 37 -11.51 -6.22 0.00
N LEU A 38 -11.73 -5.03 -0.55
CA LEU A 38 -10.97 -4.52 -1.70
C LEU A 38 -9.49 -4.39 -1.37
N ARG A 39 -9.17 -3.77 -0.21
CA ARG A 39 -7.78 -3.56 0.20
C ARG A 39 -7.01 -4.88 0.29
N GLY A 40 -7.60 -5.88 0.93
CA GLY A 40 -6.98 -7.21 1.06
C GLY A 40 -6.80 -7.92 -0.28
N PHE A 41 -7.76 -7.76 -1.21
CA PHE A 41 -7.66 -8.28 -2.57
C PHE A 41 -6.49 -7.65 -3.35
N ILE A 42 -6.40 -6.32 -3.35
CA ILE A 42 -5.32 -5.58 -4.05
C ILE A 42 -3.95 -5.94 -3.48
N GLN A 43 -3.82 -5.96 -2.14
CA GLN A 43 -2.57 -6.34 -1.48
C GLN A 43 -2.13 -7.76 -1.83
N SER A 44 -3.08 -8.70 -1.88
CA SER A 44 -2.80 -10.08 -2.28
C SER A 44 -2.32 -10.16 -3.73
N CYS A 45 -2.93 -9.42 -4.65
CA CYS A 45 -2.50 -9.35 -6.04
C CYS A 45 -1.08 -8.78 -6.15
N GLN A 46 -0.80 -7.65 -5.50
CA GLN A 46 0.52 -7.00 -5.53
C GLN A 46 1.64 -7.93 -5.02
N LEU A 47 1.38 -8.69 -3.94
CA LEU A 47 2.34 -9.65 -3.42
C LEU A 47 2.63 -10.78 -4.42
N ILE A 48 1.61 -11.28 -5.12
CA ILE A 48 1.76 -12.31 -6.17
C ILE A 48 2.56 -11.77 -7.35
N PHE A 49 2.32 -10.53 -7.77
CA PHE A 49 3.06 -9.88 -8.85
C PHE A 49 4.53 -9.74 -8.51
N HIS A 50 4.82 -9.33 -7.27
CA HIS A 50 6.19 -9.19 -6.78
C HIS A 50 6.90 -10.54 -6.67
N ASN A 51 6.18 -11.60 -6.29
CA ASN A 51 6.72 -12.96 -6.16
C ASN A 51 6.97 -13.63 -7.53
N ASN A 52 6.20 -13.25 -8.56
CA ASN A 52 6.25 -13.87 -9.88
C ASN A 52 6.57 -12.86 -10.99
N PRO A 53 7.70 -12.11 -10.90
CA PRO A 53 7.97 -11.03 -11.82
C PRO A 53 8.01 -11.52 -13.25
N GLU A 54 8.68 -12.64 -13.55
CA GLU A 54 8.81 -13.21 -14.91
C GLU A 54 7.47 -13.45 -15.63
N ASN A 55 6.45 -13.92 -14.91
CA ASN A 55 5.15 -14.23 -15.49
C ASN A 55 4.19 -13.02 -15.49
N LEU A 56 4.35 -12.09 -14.55
CA LEU A 56 3.44 -10.96 -14.33
C LEU A 56 4.15 -9.61 -14.47
N LEU A 57 5.10 -9.52 -15.42
CA LEU A 57 5.87 -8.30 -15.71
C LEU A 57 4.98 -7.13 -16.14
N SER A 58 4.07 -7.38 -17.09
CA SER A 58 3.28 -6.33 -17.71
C SER A 58 1.97 -6.09 -16.99
N ASP A 59 1.53 -4.84 -16.98
CA ASP A 59 0.26 -4.43 -16.38
C ASP A 59 -0.93 -5.18 -16.97
N ARG A 60 -0.91 -5.43 -18.28
CA ARG A 60 -1.93 -6.28 -18.90
C ARG A 60 -2.05 -7.66 -18.26
N LYS A 61 -0.91 -8.33 -18.01
CA LYS A 61 -0.92 -9.64 -17.37
C LYS A 61 -1.40 -9.58 -15.93
N LYS A 62 -1.02 -8.52 -15.19
CA LYS A 62 -1.49 -8.26 -13.83
C LYS A 62 -3.01 -8.09 -13.78
N VAL A 63 -3.54 -7.22 -14.64
CA VAL A 63 -4.99 -6.97 -14.71
C VAL A 63 -5.73 -8.25 -15.10
N LEU A 64 -5.34 -8.92 -16.18
CA LEU A 64 -5.97 -10.19 -16.59
C LEU A 64 -5.95 -11.24 -15.48
N TYR A 65 -4.82 -11.41 -14.79
CA TYR A 65 -4.75 -12.30 -13.63
C TYR A 65 -5.76 -11.92 -12.55
N SER A 66 -5.81 -10.64 -12.15
CA SER A 66 -6.75 -10.16 -11.13
C SER A 66 -8.20 -10.34 -11.54
N THR A 67 -8.54 -10.21 -12.82
CA THR A 67 -9.93 -10.39 -13.29
C THR A 67 -10.48 -11.79 -13.05
N LEU A 68 -9.63 -12.83 -12.97
CA LEU A 68 -10.03 -14.21 -12.69
C LEU A 68 -10.68 -14.38 -11.30
N PHE A 69 -10.41 -13.45 -10.40
CA PHE A 69 -10.87 -13.50 -9.01
C PHE A 69 -12.04 -12.54 -8.76
N LEU A 70 -12.48 -11.79 -9.78
CA LEU A 70 -13.64 -10.91 -9.66
C LEU A 70 -14.93 -11.70 -9.85
N ALA A 71 -15.91 -11.40 -9.00
CA ALA A 71 -17.24 -11.98 -9.05
C ALA A 71 -18.30 -10.88 -8.92
N GLY A 72 -19.57 -11.25 -9.02
CA GLY A 72 -20.69 -10.37 -8.68
C GLY A 72 -20.65 -9.02 -9.39
N ARG A 73 -20.74 -7.93 -8.61
CA ARG A 73 -20.74 -6.55 -9.11
C ARG A 73 -19.36 -6.15 -9.66
N ALA A 74 -18.28 -6.61 -9.03
CA ALA A 74 -16.93 -6.31 -9.50
C ALA A 74 -16.68 -6.93 -10.89
N GLY A 75 -17.06 -8.19 -11.10
CA GLY A 75 -16.95 -8.85 -12.41
C GLY A 75 -17.77 -8.14 -13.49
N LYS A 76 -19.02 -7.78 -13.20
CA LYS A 76 -19.90 -7.04 -14.13
C LYS A 76 -19.33 -5.70 -14.60
N ARG A 77 -18.53 -5.01 -13.77
CA ARG A 77 -17.86 -3.76 -14.18
C ARG A 77 -16.78 -3.98 -15.23
N ILE A 78 -16.12 -5.13 -15.20
CA ILE A 78 -15.02 -5.45 -16.11
C ILE A 78 -15.50 -6.11 -17.40
N GLU A 79 -16.67 -6.74 -17.38
CA GLU A 79 -17.28 -7.44 -18.51
C GLU A 79 -17.25 -6.67 -19.85
N PRO A 80 -17.56 -5.35 -19.92
CA PRO A 80 -17.48 -4.60 -21.18
C PRO A 80 -16.07 -4.57 -21.76
N TYR A 81 -15.05 -4.54 -20.90
CA TYR A 81 -13.66 -4.49 -21.34
C TYR A 81 -13.16 -5.85 -21.83
N LEU A 82 -13.67 -6.94 -21.25
CA LEU A 82 -13.37 -8.32 -21.68
C LEU A 82 -13.95 -8.63 -23.06
N SER A 83 -15.04 -7.95 -23.45
CA SER A 83 -15.62 -8.11 -24.79
C SER A 83 -14.68 -7.65 -25.91
N ASN A 84 -13.76 -6.73 -25.61
CA ASN A 84 -12.67 -6.35 -26.50
C ASN A 84 -11.32 -6.61 -25.82
N ILE A 85 -11.11 -7.87 -25.41
CA ILE A 85 -9.89 -8.28 -24.71
C ILE A 85 -8.63 -8.01 -25.52
N SER A 86 -8.69 -8.09 -26.86
CA SER A 86 -7.54 -7.88 -27.75
C SER A 86 -7.17 -6.41 -27.96
N ASN A 87 -7.86 -5.46 -27.31
CA ASN A 87 -7.50 -4.05 -27.39
C ASN A 87 -6.09 -3.82 -26.81
N GLU A 88 -5.22 -3.17 -27.58
CA GLU A 88 -3.82 -2.89 -27.24
C GLU A 88 -3.59 -1.43 -26.79
N ASP A 89 -4.62 -0.57 -26.78
CA ASP A 89 -4.52 0.82 -26.36
C ASP A 89 -4.02 0.88 -24.89
N PRO A 90 -2.90 1.60 -24.60
CA PRO A 90 -2.37 1.73 -23.25
C PRO A 90 -3.32 2.39 -22.24
N SER A 91 -4.30 3.17 -22.73
CA SER A 91 -5.35 3.78 -21.92
C SER A 91 -6.54 2.84 -21.66
N TYR A 92 -6.55 1.68 -22.30
CA TYR A 92 -7.58 0.67 -22.08
C TYR A 92 -7.41 0.01 -20.70
N LEU A 93 -8.53 -0.16 -19.98
CA LEU A 93 -8.54 -0.66 -18.60
C LEU A 93 -7.72 -1.95 -18.40
N LEU A 94 -7.82 -2.88 -19.35
CA LEU A 94 -7.12 -4.17 -19.26
C LEU A 94 -5.61 -4.08 -19.47
N ASN A 95 -5.08 -2.94 -19.91
CA ASN A 95 -3.67 -2.76 -20.24
C ASN A 95 -2.88 -1.97 -19.19
N ASN A 96 -3.56 -1.44 -18.17
CA ASN A 96 -2.98 -0.51 -17.22
C ASN A 96 -3.46 -0.82 -15.80
N TRP A 97 -2.53 -1.20 -14.92
CA TRP A 97 -2.84 -1.62 -13.56
C TRP A 97 -3.39 -0.46 -12.73
N GLN A 98 -2.83 0.73 -12.87
CA GLN A 98 -3.28 1.91 -12.16
C GLN A 98 -4.68 2.34 -12.59
N LEU A 99 -5.00 2.26 -13.89
CA LEU A 99 -6.36 2.51 -14.38
C LEU A 99 -7.33 1.45 -13.88
N PHE A 100 -6.91 0.18 -13.83
CA PHE A 100 -7.72 -0.89 -13.26
C PHE A 100 -8.02 -0.64 -11.77
N GLU A 101 -7.01 -0.31 -10.96
CA GLU A 101 -7.20 0.01 -9.53
C GLU A 101 -8.13 1.21 -9.34
N THR A 102 -7.90 2.28 -10.09
CA THR A 102 -8.67 3.52 -9.93
C THR A 102 -10.08 3.39 -10.50
N GLN A 103 -10.28 2.93 -11.73
CA GLN A 103 -11.61 2.94 -12.36
C GLN A 103 -12.49 1.76 -11.98
N SER A 104 -11.92 0.58 -11.76
CA SER A 104 -12.73 -0.58 -11.35
C SER A 104 -13.26 -0.38 -9.93
N PHE A 105 -12.52 0.40 -9.12
CA PHE A 105 -12.77 0.52 -7.69
C PHE A 105 -12.97 1.94 -7.14
N THR A 106 -13.08 2.94 -8.00
CA THR A 106 -13.82 4.18 -7.70
C THR A 106 -15.27 3.94 -8.11
N PRO A 107 -16.32 4.06 -7.26
CA PRO A 107 -16.41 4.06 -5.80
C PRO A 107 -16.62 2.63 -5.25
N PHE A 108 -15.60 2.11 -4.58
CA PHE A 108 -15.63 1.10 -3.51
C PHE A 108 -14.74 1.54 -2.34
N GLY A 109 -14.36 2.81 -2.29
CA GLY A 109 -14.00 3.46 -1.04
C GLY A 109 -15.29 4.10 -0.57
N ASP A 110 -16.00 3.44 0.34
CA ASP A 110 -17.14 4.04 1.00
C ASP A 110 -16.70 5.43 1.48
N PRO A 111 -17.35 6.53 1.07
CA PRO A 111 -17.11 7.83 1.69
C PRO A 111 -17.23 7.75 3.23
N ASN A 112 -18.01 6.79 3.73
CA ASN A 112 -18.06 6.47 5.14
C ASN A 112 -16.78 5.79 5.67
N GLU A 113 -15.98 5.07 4.89
CA GLU A 113 -14.70 4.49 5.35
C GLU A 113 -13.65 5.57 5.59
N VAL A 114 -13.48 6.53 4.67
CA VAL A 114 -12.59 7.69 4.92
C VAL A 114 -13.12 8.50 6.10
N ARG A 115 -14.41 8.84 6.12
CA ARG A 115 -15.04 9.57 7.22
C ARG A 115 -14.93 8.83 8.57
N LYS A 116 -15.08 7.50 8.56
CA LYS A 116 -14.92 6.66 9.74
C LYS A 116 -13.46 6.60 10.18
N ALA A 117 -12.51 6.50 9.25
CA ALA A 117 -11.10 6.55 9.56
C ALA A 117 -10.68 7.91 10.13
N GLU A 118 -11.22 9.02 9.61
CA GLU A 118 -11.06 10.35 10.20
C GLU A 118 -11.64 10.42 11.62
N GLN A 119 -12.84 9.85 11.84
CA GLN A 119 -13.45 9.79 13.16
C GLN A 119 -12.65 8.90 14.14
N GLU A 120 -12.11 7.77 13.68
CA GLU A 120 -11.23 6.91 14.47
C GLU A 120 -9.91 7.63 14.78
N LEU A 121 -9.35 8.37 13.82
CA LEU A 121 -8.17 9.22 13.98
C LEU A 121 -8.40 10.33 15.02
N GLU A 122 -9.59 10.94 15.03
CA GLU A 122 -9.96 11.94 16.02
C GLU A 122 -9.95 11.40 17.45
N ASN A 123 -10.38 10.15 17.60
CA ASN A 123 -10.49 9.45 18.88
C ASN A 123 -9.25 8.64 19.26
N LEU A 124 -8.24 8.56 18.39
CA LEU A 124 -7.03 7.78 18.61
C LEU A 124 -6.23 8.33 19.80
N ARG A 125 -6.07 7.52 20.86
CA ARG A 125 -5.31 7.85 22.08
C ARG A 125 -4.50 6.65 22.54
N ILE A 126 -3.34 6.90 23.14
CA ILE A 126 -2.55 5.88 23.85
C ILE A 126 -3.30 5.56 25.15
N LYS A 127 -3.67 4.29 25.34
CA LYS A 127 -4.24 3.82 26.62
C LYS A 127 -3.20 3.94 27.74
N GLU A 128 -3.62 4.12 28.99
CA GLU A 128 -2.71 4.31 30.14
C GLU A 128 -1.70 3.15 30.33
N SER A 129 -2.05 1.93 29.93
CA SER A 129 -1.18 0.75 29.89
C SER A 129 -0.78 0.32 28.47
N GLY A 130 -1.11 1.13 27.46
CA GLY A 130 -0.91 0.83 26.05
C GLY A 130 0.54 1.03 25.62
N GLN A 131 0.98 0.19 24.68
CA GLN A 131 2.28 0.32 24.04
C GLN A 131 2.23 1.39 22.94
N ILE A 132 3.24 2.26 22.89
CA ILE A 132 3.37 3.32 21.87
C ILE A 132 3.46 2.70 20.46
N SER A 133 4.11 1.55 20.33
CA SER A 133 4.22 0.78 19.08
C SER A 133 2.86 0.44 18.46
N LEU A 134 1.88 0.04 19.28
CA LEU A 134 0.51 -0.27 18.82
C LEU A 134 -0.21 0.99 18.36
N TYR A 135 -0.05 2.10 19.09
CA TYR A 135 -0.59 3.40 18.70
C TYR A 135 -0.02 3.88 17.36
N ILE A 136 1.29 3.77 17.15
CA ILE A 136 1.95 4.10 15.88
C ILE A 136 1.43 3.21 14.75
N ALA A 137 1.28 1.91 14.98
CA ALA A 137 0.77 0.97 13.98
C ALA A 137 -0.67 1.32 13.56
N GLU A 138 -1.52 1.66 14.53
CA GLU A 138 -2.91 2.04 14.28
C GLU A 138 -3.01 3.39 13.55
N LEU A 139 -2.20 4.37 13.95
CA LEU A 139 -2.08 5.63 13.23
C LEU A 139 -1.66 5.42 11.77
N ARG A 140 -0.62 4.62 11.51
CA ARG A 140 -0.16 4.31 10.14
C ARG A 140 -1.23 3.61 9.32
N SER A 141 -2.01 2.73 9.95
CA SER A 141 -3.16 2.10 9.30
C SER A 141 -4.21 3.13 8.88
N LEU A 142 -4.57 4.06 9.76
CA LEU A 142 -5.53 5.13 9.46
C LEU A 142 -5.00 6.10 8.39
N MET A 143 -3.71 6.48 8.47
CA MET A 143 -3.06 7.28 7.43
C MET A 143 -3.14 6.62 6.05
N SER A 144 -2.94 5.29 5.99
CA SER A 144 -3.08 4.53 4.74
C SER A 144 -4.49 4.54 4.16
N ILE A 145 -5.53 4.79 4.98
CA ILE A 145 -6.93 4.85 4.55
C ILE A 145 -7.29 6.28 4.14
N ILE A 146 -6.88 7.27 4.93
CA ILE A 146 -7.22 8.70 4.72
C ILE A 146 -6.41 9.30 3.56
N GLY A 147 -5.15 8.90 3.39
CA GLY A 147 -4.29 9.41 2.35
C GLY A 147 -3.78 10.83 2.65
N ASP A 148 -4.13 11.81 1.81
CA ASP A 148 -3.62 13.17 1.93
C ASP A 148 -4.43 14.02 2.93
N TYR A 149 -4.07 13.90 4.22
CA TYR A 149 -4.62 14.71 5.32
C TYR A 149 -3.71 15.90 5.71
N GLY A 150 -2.52 15.99 5.11
CA GLY A 150 -1.48 16.94 5.48
C GLY A 150 -0.64 16.53 6.70
N GLU A 151 0.68 16.62 6.58
CA GLU A 151 1.62 16.18 7.61
C GLU A 151 1.45 16.91 8.97
N ARG A 152 1.18 18.22 8.94
CA ARG A 152 0.93 19.01 10.15
C ARG A 152 -0.29 18.53 10.93
N ALA A 153 -1.33 18.07 10.23
CA ALA A 153 -2.53 17.54 10.86
C ALA A 153 -2.23 16.20 11.55
N TYR A 154 -1.47 15.31 10.90
CA TYR A 154 -1.03 14.06 11.51
C TYR A 154 -0.13 14.29 12.73
N ILE A 155 0.81 15.25 12.68
CA ILE A 155 1.63 15.63 13.84
C ILE A 155 0.74 16.13 14.99
N HIS A 156 -0.27 16.94 14.70
CA HIS A 156 -1.19 17.44 15.71
C HIS A 156 -1.98 16.30 16.38
N VAL A 157 -2.54 15.39 15.58
CA VAL A 157 -3.25 14.21 16.11
C VAL A 157 -2.31 13.32 16.92
N TYR A 158 -1.09 13.08 16.42
CA TYR A 158 -0.07 12.29 17.09
C TYR A 158 0.17 12.82 18.50
N ARG A 159 0.47 14.12 18.63
CA ARG A 159 0.73 14.78 19.92
C ARG A 159 -0.49 14.72 20.85
N ARG A 160 -1.69 15.00 20.34
CA ARG A 160 -2.94 14.89 21.12
C ARG A 160 -3.20 13.46 21.61
N GLY A 161 -2.67 12.47 20.90
CA GLY A 161 -2.75 11.05 21.22
C GLY A 161 -2.12 10.63 22.53
N PHE A 162 -1.14 11.38 23.03
CA PHE A 162 -0.35 11.00 24.20
C PHE A 162 -1.08 11.25 25.52
N ALA A 163 -0.90 10.34 26.47
CA ALA A 163 -1.24 10.58 27.87
C ALA A 163 -0.39 11.75 28.41
N SER A 164 -0.95 12.53 29.35
CA SER A 164 -0.27 13.70 29.96
C SER A 164 1.17 13.40 30.40
N ARG A 165 1.38 12.25 31.06
CA ARG A 165 2.71 11.81 31.51
C ARG A 165 3.74 11.67 30.37
N LEU A 166 3.30 11.23 29.19
CA LEU A 166 4.19 11.05 28.04
C LEU A 166 4.44 12.41 27.37
N LEU A 167 3.45 13.31 27.38
CA LEU A 167 3.66 14.70 26.96
C LEU A 167 4.68 15.41 27.85
N ASP A 168 4.68 15.17 29.17
CA ASP A 168 5.67 15.73 30.10
C ASP A 168 7.09 15.18 29.82
N GLN A 169 7.20 13.87 29.53
CA GLN A 169 8.47 13.27 29.11
C GLN A 169 8.94 13.82 27.76
N LEU A 170 8.03 13.99 26.80
CA LEU A 170 8.34 14.54 25.48
C LEU A 170 8.63 16.04 25.53
N ALA A 171 8.04 16.80 26.45
CA ALA A 171 8.30 18.24 26.62
C ALA A 171 9.77 18.54 26.93
N SER A 172 10.46 17.61 27.60
CA SER A 172 11.90 17.71 27.86
C SER A 172 12.78 17.45 26.63
N HIS A 173 12.23 16.85 25.56
CA HIS A 173 12.92 16.47 24.33
C HIS A 173 12.38 17.18 23.07
N LEU A 174 11.31 17.99 23.19
CA LEU A 174 10.62 18.65 22.08
C LEU A 174 11.38 19.87 21.55
N GLY A 175 12.44 19.60 20.78
CA GLY A 175 12.85 20.50 19.70
C GLY A 175 11.79 20.56 18.59
N ASN A 176 11.92 21.52 17.67
CA ASN A 176 11.08 21.62 16.47
C ASN A 176 11.27 20.37 15.58
N PHE A 177 10.48 19.33 15.81
CA PHE A 177 10.40 18.19 14.89
C PHE A 177 9.71 18.63 13.62
N ASN A 178 10.37 18.40 12.48
CA ASN A 178 9.92 18.87 11.19
C ASN A 178 9.12 17.81 10.43
N SER A 179 9.13 16.56 10.91
CA SER A 179 8.36 15.47 10.32
C SER A 179 7.65 14.59 11.34
N LEU A 180 6.59 13.91 10.89
CA LEU A 180 5.90 12.91 11.70
C LEU A 180 6.78 11.69 11.99
N GLN A 181 7.66 11.33 11.05
CA GLN A 181 8.53 10.16 11.18
C GLN A 181 9.59 10.37 12.28
N GLU A 182 10.23 11.54 12.34
CA GLU A 182 11.13 11.90 13.45
C GLU A 182 10.44 11.75 14.80
N LEU A 183 9.19 12.21 14.89
CA LEU A 183 8.38 12.16 16.11
C LEU A 183 8.04 10.72 16.52
N MET A 184 7.83 9.81 15.57
CA MET A 184 7.60 8.39 15.84
C MET A 184 8.88 7.69 16.32
N ASP A 185 10.03 8.03 15.74
CA ASP A 185 11.30 7.34 16.02
C ASP A 185 11.85 7.67 17.41
N ILE A 186 11.63 8.89 17.92
CA ILE A 186 12.08 9.28 19.28
C ILE A 186 11.19 8.76 20.42
N THR A 187 10.01 8.21 20.10
CA THR A 187 9.09 7.65 21.10
C THR A 187 9.32 6.16 21.36
N PHE A 188 10.42 5.62 20.81
CA PHE A 188 10.87 4.23 20.91
C PHE A 188 12.13 4.10 21.78
#